data_AF-A0A162IBE0-F1
#
_entry.id   AF-A0A162IBE0-F1
#
_cell.length_a   1.000
_cell.length_b   1.000
_cell.length_c   1.000
_cell.angle_alpha   90.00
_cell.angle_beta   90.00
_cell.angle_gamma   90.00
#
_symmetry.space_group_name_H-M   'P 1'
#
loop_
_entity.id
_entity.type
_entity.pdbx_description
1 polymer ?
#
loop_
_entity_poly.entity_id
_entity_poly.type
_entity_poly.pdbx_seq_one_letter_code
_entity_poly.pdbx_strand_id
1 'polypeptide(L)'
;MMKKTLVALTLILPSLGMADASVGVLDPIAALQSSDNVKAKMSSLENELSADEQKLNALQNDVQKLQQKLQKEAMTMSADQQDTLKTQGQQKMIEIQSLQRKLQKRANEAQRDILEEMQPKLKTAMEAVAK
;
A
#
# COMPACT_ATOMS: atom_id res chain seq x y z
N MET A 1 18.79 -45.78 37.34
CA MET A 1 18.84 -44.35 37.71
C MET A 1 19.93 -43.69 36.88
N MET A 2 19.62 -42.59 36.17
CA MET A 2 20.55 -41.72 35.40
C MET A 2 21.22 -42.34 34.15
N LYS A 3 21.43 -41.69 32.99
CA LYS A 3 21.03 -40.41 32.40
C LYS A 3 21.63 -40.31 30.98
N LYS A 4 20.83 -39.81 30.00
CA LYS A 4 21.24 -38.98 28.83
C LYS A 4 22.07 -39.68 27.72
N THR A 5 21.85 -39.49 26.42
CA THR A 5 21.22 -38.38 25.68
C THR A 5 20.98 -38.87 24.25
N LEU A 6 19.76 -38.75 23.75
CA LEU A 6 19.39 -39.05 22.36
C LEU A 6 19.28 -37.73 21.59
N VAL A 7 19.91 -37.74 20.41
CA VAL A 7 20.03 -36.63 19.46
C VAL A 7 18.63 -36.21 18.97
N ALA A 8 18.33 -34.92 19.07
CA ALA A 8 17.27 -34.28 18.28
C ALA A 8 17.77 -32.88 17.89
N LEU A 9 18.38 -32.82 16.70
CA LEU A 9 18.74 -31.58 16.03
C LEU A 9 17.46 -31.03 15.39
N THR A 10 16.63 -30.35 16.19
CA THR A 10 15.44 -29.65 15.67
C THR A 10 15.88 -28.29 15.16
N LEU A 11 15.99 -28.19 13.84
CA LEU A 11 16.15 -26.94 13.11
C LEU A 11 14.94 -26.04 13.42
N ILE A 12 15.14 -25.00 14.21
CA ILE A 12 14.12 -23.96 14.37
C ILE A 12 14.16 -23.11 13.10
N LEU A 13 13.27 -23.39 12.15
CA LEU A 13 12.91 -22.40 11.15
C LEU A 13 12.12 -21.30 11.88
N PRO A 14 12.53 -20.02 11.83
CA PRO A 14 11.59 -18.96 12.10
C PRO A 14 10.58 -18.98 10.96
N SER A 15 9.40 -19.54 11.23
CA SER A 15 8.18 -19.16 10.52
C SER A 15 7.99 -17.68 10.80
N LEU A 16 8.62 -16.83 9.98
CA LEU A 16 8.27 -15.42 9.93
C LEU A 16 6.81 -15.40 9.48
N GLY A 17 5.95 -15.16 10.47
CA GLY A 17 4.53 -15.03 10.28
C GLY A 17 4.28 -14.09 9.12
N MET A 18 3.40 -14.52 8.22
CA MET A 18 2.77 -13.64 7.28
C MET A 18 2.07 -12.59 8.13
N ALA A 19 2.70 -11.41 8.22
CA ALA A 19 2.12 -10.25 8.85
C ALA A 19 0.89 -9.89 8.03
N ASP A 20 -0.25 -10.23 8.59
CA ASP A 20 -1.58 -9.87 8.16
C ASP A 20 -1.65 -8.34 7.99
N ALA A 21 -1.93 -7.92 6.76
CA ALA A 21 -2.68 -6.71 6.41
C ALA A 21 -2.41 -5.43 7.22
N SER A 22 -1.15 -5.04 7.38
CA SER A 22 -0.81 -3.65 7.71
C SER A 22 0.04 -3.10 6.58
N VAL A 23 -0.62 -2.75 5.48
CA VAL A 23 -0.06 -1.84 4.46
C VAL A 23 0.25 -0.54 5.21
N GLY A 24 1.49 -0.44 5.69
CA GLY A 24 2.03 0.72 6.37
C GLY A 24 2.25 1.84 5.38
N VAL A 25 1.18 2.52 5.00
CA VAL A 25 1.22 3.84 4.38
C VAL A 25 0.33 4.79 5.16
N LEU A 26 0.34 4.74 6.50
CA LEU A 26 -0.36 5.71 7.33
C LEU A 26 0.15 5.71 8.77
N ASP A 27 1.46 5.82 8.99
CA ASP A 27 1.99 6.07 10.35
C ASP A 27 3.13 7.09 10.41
N PRO A 28 2.83 8.34 10.03
CA PRO A 28 3.35 9.47 10.81
C PRO A 28 2.23 10.31 11.45
N ILE A 29 0.97 9.92 11.29
CA ILE A 29 -0.22 10.71 11.70
C ILE A 29 -0.90 10.14 12.96
N ALA A 30 -0.44 9.00 13.48
CA ALA A 30 -0.93 8.49 14.77
C ALA A 30 -0.62 9.46 15.94
N ALA A 31 0.38 10.33 15.80
CA ALA A 31 0.75 11.32 16.82
C ALA A 31 -0.11 12.61 16.80
N LEU A 32 -0.95 12.84 15.78
CA LEU A 32 -1.65 14.12 15.56
C LEU A 32 -3.13 14.09 16.01
N GLN A 33 -3.47 13.12 16.84
CA GLN A 33 -4.81 12.58 17.09
C GLN A 33 -5.78 13.46 17.90
N SER A 34 -5.49 14.74 18.16
CA SER A 34 -6.18 15.53 19.20
C SER A 34 -7.12 16.63 18.71
N SER A 35 -7.52 16.65 17.42
CA SER A 35 -8.55 17.58 16.93
C SER A 35 -9.60 16.84 16.08
N ASP A 36 -10.88 17.01 16.39
CA ASP A 36 -12.00 16.35 15.67
C ASP A 36 -12.01 16.64 14.16
N ASN A 37 -11.57 17.85 13.76
CA ASN A 37 -11.44 18.24 12.34
C ASN A 37 -10.39 17.41 11.57
N VAL A 38 -9.27 17.06 12.21
CA VAL A 38 -8.21 16.25 11.60
C VAL A 38 -8.68 14.81 11.42
N LYS A 39 -9.45 14.28 12.38
CA LYS A 39 -9.98 12.91 12.33
C LYS A 39 -10.99 12.72 11.20
N ALA A 40 -11.88 13.70 10.97
CA ALA A 40 -12.81 13.68 9.85
C ALA A 40 -12.10 13.73 8.49
N LYS A 41 -11.08 14.59 8.34
CA LYS A 41 -10.26 14.67 7.12
C LYS A 41 -9.47 13.38 6.85
N MET A 42 -8.93 12.76 7.90
CA MET A 42 -8.25 11.46 7.79
C MET A 42 -9.19 10.34 7.38
N SER A 43 -10.39 10.25 7.96
CA SER A 43 -11.36 9.22 7.58
C SER A 43 -11.83 9.37 6.13
N SER A 44 -12.06 10.59 5.66
CA SER A 44 -12.38 10.83 4.24
C SER A 44 -11.22 10.48 3.31
N LEU A 45 -9.99 10.83 3.69
CA LEU A 45 -8.79 10.46 2.95
C LEU A 45 -8.60 8.94 2.88
N GLU A 46 -8.76 8.24 4.01
CA GLU A 46 -8.63 6.79 4.08
C GLU A 46 -9.66 6.09 3.19
N ASN A 47 -10.91 6.56 3.17
CA ASN A 47 -11.94 6.05 2.27
C ASN A 47 -11.59 6.30 0.78
N GLU A 48 -11.12 7.50 0.45
CA GLU A 48 -10.70 7.86 -0.92
C GLU A 48 -9.53 6.97 -1.39
N LEU A 49 -8.49 6.82 -0.56
CA LEU A 49 -7.31 6.04 -0.87
C LEU A 49 -7.65 4.54 -0.93
N SER A 50 -8.47 4.03 0.00
CA SER A 50 -8.87 2.61 0.03
C SER A 50 -9.53 2.15 -1.27
N ALA A 51 -10.40 2.99 -1.86
CA ALA A 51 -11.04 2.66 -3.13
C ALA A 51 -10.02 2.61 -4.30
N ASP A 52 -9.10 3.58 -4.34
CA ASP A 52 -8.02 3.62 -5.35
C ASP A 52 -7.02 2.47 -5.15
N GLU A 53 -6.73 2.07 -3.91
CA GLU A 53 -5.87 0.93 -3.56
C GLU A 53 -6.51 -0.40 -3.94
N GLN A 54 -7.80 -0.59 -3.69
CA GLN A 54 -8.54 -1.77 -4.14
C GLN A 54 -8.49 -1.89 -5.67
N LYS A 55 -8.69 -0.77 -6.37
CA LYS A 55 -8.60 -0.72 -7.83
C LYS A 55 -7.19 -1.03 -8.32
N LEU A 56 -6.16 -0.49 -7.67
CA LEU A 56 -4.76 -0.76 -7.97
C LEU A 56 -4.43 -2.26 -7.80
N ASN A 57 -4.87 -2.89 -6.71
CA ASN A 57 -4.70 -4.33 -6.47
C ASN A 57 -5.42 -5.17 -7.52
N ALA A 58 -6.65 -4.81 -7.89
CA ALA A 58 -7.40 -5.50 -8.94
C ALA A 58 -6.66 -5.45 -10.30
N LEU A 59 -6.17 -4.27 -10.69
CA LEU A 59 -5.42 -4.10 -11.94
C LEU A 59 -4.10 -4.90 -11.95
N GLN A 60 -3.38 -4.94 -10.84
CA GLN A 60 -2.16 -5.76 -10.71
C GLN A 60 -2.47 -7.25 -10.88
N ASN A 61 -3.53 -7.74 -10.24
CA ASN A 61 -3.99 -9.12 -10.39
C ASN A 61 -4.38 -9.44 -11.84
N ASP A 62 -5.07 -8.52 -12.52
CA ASP A 62 -5.44 -8.70 -13.91
C ASP A 62 -4.21 -8.76 -14.84
N VAL A 63 -3.22 -7.89 -14.63
CA VAL A 63 -1.96 -7.92 -15.38
C VAL A 63 -1.24 -9.25 -15.15
N GLN A 64 -1.18 -9.73 -13.91
CA GLN A 64 -0.57 -11.01 -13.59
C GLN A 64 -1.30 -12.18 -14.28
N LYS A 65 -2.63 -12.17 -14.29
CA LYS A 65 -3.43 -13.19 -15.00
C LYS A 65 -3.19 -13.15 -16.51
N LEU A 66 -3.14 -11.95 -17.11
CA LEU A 66 -2.83 -11.79 -18.53
C LEU A 66 -1.44 -12.33 -18.87
N GLN A 67 -0.43 -12.04 -18.03
CA GLN A 67 0.91 -12.57 -18.21
C GLN A 67 0.96 -14.09 -18.08
N GLN A 68 0.28 -14.66 -17.08
CA GLN A 68 0.20 -16.12 -16.93
C GLN A 68 -0.49 -16.79 -18.12
N LYS A 69 -1.58 -16.18 -18.63
CA LYS A 69 -2.28 -16.67 -19.81
C LYS A 69 -1.37 -16.64 -21.03
N LEU A 70 -0.69 -15.51 -21.27
CA LEU A 70 0.29 -15.40 -22.35
C LEU A 70 1.40 -16.45 -22.21
N GLN A 71 1.98 -16.65 -21.03
CA GLN A 71 3.04 -17.65 -20.85
C GLN A 71 2.57 -19.09 -21.12
N LYS A 72 1.35 -19.44 -20.68
CA LYS A 72 0.81 -20.80 -20.82
C LYS A 72 0.28 -21.08 -22.23
N GLU A 73 -0.39 -20.10 -22.83
CA GLU A 73 -1.17 -20.29 -24.06
C GLU A 73 -0.51 -19.67 -25.29
N ALA A 74 0.62 -18.93 -25.17
CA ALA A 74 1.26 -18.25 -26.31
C ALA A 74 1.52 -19.19 -27.49
N MET A 75 1.96 -20.43 -27.25
CA MET A 75 2.25 -21.37 -28.33
C MET A 75 1.00 -21.87 -29.07
N THR A 76 -0.17 -21.74 -28.46
CA THR A 76 -1.47 -22.16 -29.02
C THR A 76 -2.32 -21.00 -29.53
N MET A 77 -1.98 -19.76 -29.15
CA MET A 77 -2.71 -18.54 -29.54
C MET A 77 -2.23 -18.03 -30.91
N SER A 78 -3.17 -17.46 -31.68
CA SER A 78 -2.81 -16.74 -32.90
C SER A 78 -2.05 -15.44 -32.60
N ALA A 79 -1.34 -14.91 -33.60
CA ALA A 79 -0.60 -13.65 -33.47
C ALA A 79 -1.51 -12.48 -33.04
N ASP A 80 -2.72 -12.37 -33.62
CA ASP A 80 -3.69 -11.32 -33.27
C ASP A 80 -4.18 -11.42 -31.82
N GLN A 81 -4.39 -12.65 -31.32
CA GLN A 81 -4.81 -12.86 -29.94
C GLN A 81 -3.68 -12.52 -28.96
N GLN A 82 -2.44 -12.85 -29.29
CA GLN A 82 -1.28 -12.47 -28.48
C GLN A 82 -1.12 -10.94 -28.44
N ASP A 83 -1.27 -10.27 -29.57
CA ASP A 83 -1.17 -8.82 -29.67
C ASP A 83 -2.26 -8.14 -28.83
N THR A 84 -3.50 -8.61 -28.95
CA THR A 84 -4.63 -8.13 -28.14
C THR A 84 -4.36 -8.23 -26.64
N LEU A 85 -3.85 -9.37 -26.15
CA LEU A 85 -3.52 -9.54 -24.74
C LEU A 85 -2.37 -8.64 -24.29
N LYS A 86 -1.35 -8.42 -25.16
CA LYS A 86 -0.25 -7.49 -24.88
C LYS A 86 -0.77 -6.06 -24.78
N THR A 87 -1.60 -5.61 -25.72
CA THR A 87 -2.22 -4.27 -25.68
C THR A 87 -3.07 -4.08 -24.42
N GLN A 88 -3.88 -5.08 -24.05
CA GLN A 88 -4.65 -5.04 -22.80
C GLN A 88 -3.74 -4.94 -21.57
N GLY A 89 -2.64 -5.69 -21.54
CA GLY A 89 -1.64 -5.62 -20.46
C GLY A 89 -0.98 -4.24 -20.36
N GLN A 90 -0.59 -3.65 -21.50
CA GLN A 90 -0.02 -2.31 -21.58
C GLN A 90 -1.01 -1.24 -21.09
N GLN A 91 -2.26 -1.33 -21.51
CA GLN A 91 -3.31 -0.39 -21.08
C GLN A 91 -3.52 -0.44 -19.56
N LYS A 92 -3.61 -1.64 -18.98
CA LYS A 92 -3.70 -1.82 -17.53
C LYS A 92 -2.46 -1.29 -16.80
N MET A 93 -1.27 -1.43 -17.39
CA MET A 93 -0.04 -0.88 -16.80
C MET A 93 -0.06 0.65 -16.77
N ILE A 94 -0.58 1.30 -17.82
CA ILE A 94 -0.77 2.76 -17.86
C ILE A 94 -1.75 3.18 -16.76
N GLU A 95 -2.86 2.46 -16.58
CA GLU A 95 -3.83 2.71 -15.51
C GLU A 95 -3.21 2.56 -14.12
N ILE A 96 -2.41 1.52 -13.89
CA ILE A 96 -1.66 1.30 -12.64
C ILE A 96 -0.77 2.51 -12.35
N GLN A 97 0.04 2.95 -13.33
CA GLN A 97 0.92 4.10 -13.14
C GLN A 97 0.14 5.39 -12.86
N SER A 98 -1.01 5.58 -13.51
CA SER A 98 -1.89 6.71 -13.27
C SER A 98 -2.44 6.72 -11.84
N LEU A 99 -2.94 5.57 -11.36
CA LEU A 99 -3.42 5.42 -9.99
C LEU A 99 -2.31 5.62 -8.96
N GLN A 100 -1.11 5.09 -9.18
CA GLN A 100 0.03 5.31 -8.29
C GLN A 100 0.38 6.79 -8.17
N ARG A 101 0.42 7.52 -9.30
CA ARG A 101 0.65 8.98 -9.28
C ARG A 101 -0.46 9.72 -8.54
N LYS A 102 -1.72 9.31 -8.74
CA LYS A 102 -2.88 9.91 -8.06
C LYS A 102 -2.79 9.71 -6.54
N LEU A 103 -2.55 8.47 -6.09
CA LEU A 103 -2.37 8.12 -4.68
C LEU A 103 -1.23 8.93 -4.05
N GLN A 104 -0.06 8.99 -4.72
CA GLN A 104 1.08 9.76 -4.23
C GLN A 104 0.78 11.25 -4.15
N LYS A 105 0.13 11.83 -5.16
CA LYS A 105 -0.26 13.24 -5.15
C LYS A 105 -1.22 13.54 -4.00
N ARG A 106 -2.24 12.69 -3.82
CA ARG A 106 -3.24 12.86 -2.76
C ARG A 106 -2.65 12.74 -1.36
N ALA A 107 -1.71 11.82 -1.16
CA ALA A 107 -0.97 11.68 0.09
C ALA A 107 -0.14 12.95 0.40
N ASN A 108 0.57 13.49 -0.59
CA ASN A 108 1.32 14.75 -0.43
C ASN A 108 0.41 15.95 -0.11
N GLU A 109 -0.73 16.05 -0.80
CA GLU A 109 -1.73 17.10 -0.53
C GLU A 109 -2.28 17.00 0.90
N ALA A 110 -2.67 15.78 1.33
CA ALA A 110 -3.11 15.56 2.70
C ALA A 110 -2.05 15.94 3.74
N GLN A 111 -0.79 15.60 3.50
CA GLN A 111 0.31 15.97 4.38
C GLN A 111 0.44 17.50 4.49
N ARG A 112 0.31 18.23 3.37
CA ARG A 112 0.35 19.69 3.36
C ARG A 112 -0.82 20.31 4.10
N ASP A 113 -2.04 19.83 3.85
CA ASP A 113 -3.26 20.31 4.50
C ASP A 113 -3.15 20.18 6.03
N ILE A 114 -2.62 19.06 6.51
CA ILE A 114 -2.42 18.81 7.94
C ILE A 114 -1.37 19.76 8.52
N LEU A 115 -0.25 19.96 7.82
CA LEU A 115 0.79 20.89 8.25
C LEU A 115 0.28 22.33 8.33
N GLU A 116 -0.51 22.78 7.36
CA GLU A 116 -1.13 24.12 7.36
C GLU A 116 -2.11 24.29 8.53
N GLU A 117 -2.94 23.28 8.81
CA GLU A 117 -3.86 23.28 9.96
C GLU A 117 -3.10 23.29 11.32
N MET A 118 -1.88 22.75 11.34
CA MET A 118 -1.03 22.69 12.53
C MET A 118 -0.19 23.97 12.75
N GLN A 119 0.07 24.78 11.73
CA GLN A 119 0.85 26.03 11.86
C GLN A 119 0.41 26.94 13.02
N PRO A 120 -0.89 27.22 13.25
CA PRO A 120 -1.30 28.05 14.38
C PRO A 120 -1.04 27.38 15.74
N LYS A 121 -1.24 26.06 15.86
CA LYS A 121 -0.99 25.31 17.10
C LYS A 121 0.51 25.21 17.42
N LEU A 122 1.35 25.09 16.39
CA LEU A 122 2.80 25.10 16.53
C LEU A 122 3.32 26.48 16.97
N LYS A 123 2.76 27.58 16.44
CA LYS A 123 3.09 28.94 16.91
C LYS A 123 2.74 29.14 18.39
N THR A 124 1.55 28.72 18.83
CA THR A 124 1.15 28.84 20.24
C THR A 124 2.01 27.97 21.16
N ALA A 125 2.41 26.77 20.72
CA ALA A 125 3.32 25.90 21.48
C ALA A 125 4.73 26.50 21.58
N MET A 126 5.24 27.15 20.52
CA MET A 126 6.53 27.82 20.56
C MET A 126 6.52 29.08 21.44
N GLU A 127 5.43 29.85 21.45
CA GLU A 127 5.27 30.99 22.37
C GLU A 127 5.14 30.56 23.84
N ALA A 128 4.62 29.36 24.11
CA ALA A 128 4.53 28.80 25.46
C ALA A 128 5.86 28.25 26.00
N VAL A 129 6.76 27.79 25.14
CA VAL A 129 8.11 27.31 25.52
C VAL A 129 9.13 28.45 25.60
N ALA A 130 8.86 29.58 24.92
CA ALA A 130 9.70 30.78 24.94
C ALA A 130 9.43 31.72 26.15
N LYS A 131 8.67 31.26 27.15
CA LYS A 131 8.31 32.03 28.35
C LYS A 131 8.85 31.41 29.63
#